data_AF-L0BAJ6-F1
#
_entry.id   AF-L0BAJ6-F1
#
_cell.length_a   1.000
_cell.length_b   1.000
_cell.length_c   1.000
_cell.angle_alpha   90.00
_cell.angle_beta   90.00
_cell.angle_gamma   90.00
#
_symmetry.space_group_name_H-M   'P 1'
#
loop_
_entity.id
_entity.type
_entity.pdbx_description
1 polymer ?
#
loop_
_entity_poly.entity_id
_entity_poly.type
_entity_poly.pdbx_seq_one_letter_code
_entity_poly.pdbx_strand_id
1 'polypeptide(L)'
;MGSLETERKIVGWAATDSTGHLAPYTYSLRDTGPEDVFIKVISCGVCHTDIHQIKNDLGMSHYPMVPGHEVVGEVVEVGSDVT
;
A
#
# COMPACT_ATOMS: atom_id res chain seq x y z
N MET A 1 0.67 -23.92 -19.39
CA MET A 1 1.58 -22.85 -19.86
C MET A 1 1.40 -21.71 -18.89
N GLY A 2 2.33 -21.57 -17.94
CA GLY A 2 2.19 -20.64 -16.82
C GLY A 2 2.20 -19.20 -17.30
N SER A 3 1.21 -18.43 -16.86
CA SER A 3 1.23 -16.98 -16.95
C SER A 3 2.49 -16.50 -16.23
N LEU A 4 3.34 -15.76 -16.94
CA LEU A 4 4.44 -15.04 -16.32
C LEU A 4 3.82 -14.05 -15.33
N GLU A 5 4.11 -14.24 -14.04
CA GLU A 5 3.73 -13.30 -12.97
C GLU A 5 4.20 -11.91 -13.41
N THR A 6 3.25 -11.00 -13.63
CA THR A 6 3.60 -9.65 -14.08
C THR A 6 3.86 -8.85 -12.83
N GLU A 7 5.06 -8.96 -12.28
CA GLU A 7 5.44 -8.30 -11.01
C GLU A 7 5.22 -6.79 -11.11
N ARG A 8 4.10 -6.31 -10.57
CA ARG A 8 3.72 -4.89 -10.58
C ARG A 8 4.46 -4.14 -9.49
N LYS A 9 5.57 -3.52 -9.86
CA LYS A 9 6.37 -2.66 -8.97
C LYS A 9 5.74 -1.28 -8.83
N ILE A 10 5.56 -0.85 -7.59
CA ILE A 10 5.08 0.49 -7.24
C ILE A 10 6.01 1.14 -6.21
N VAL A 11 5.90 2.46 -6.10
CA VAL A 11 6.65 3.26 -5.12
C VAL A 11 5.67 3.85 -4.12
N GLY A 12 5.91 3.57 -2.84
CA GLY A 12 5.29 4.25 -1.71
C GLY A 12 6.35 5.00 -0.90
N TRP A 13 5.92 5.75 0.11
CA TRP A 13 6.82 6.32 1.10
C TRP A 13 6.66 5.53 2.40
N ALA A 14 7.74 4.93 2.90
CA ALA A 14 7.70 4.04 4.04
C ALA A 14 8.58 4.52 5.19
N ALA A 15 8.14 4.24 6.41
CA ALA A 15 9.01 4.25 7.59
C ALA A 15 9.70 2.89 7.71
N THR A 16 10.99 2.89 8.07
CA THR A 16 11.78 1.68 8.28
C THR A 16 12.09 1.40 9.75
N ASP A 17 11.80 2.37 10.62
CA ASP A 17 11.98 2.28 12.07
C ASP A 17 10.99 3.22 12.80
N SER A 18 11.03 3.22 14.13
CA SER A 18 10.16 4.01 15.00
C SER A 18 10.47 5.51 15.06
N THR A 19 11.47 6.00 14.31
CA THR A 19 11.65 7.45 14.16
C THR A 19 10.52 8.07 13.32
N GLY A 20 9.87 7.25 12.49
CA GLY A 20 8.77 7.67 11.62
C GLY A 20 9.22 8.51 10.41
N HIS A 21 10.52 8.55 10.09
CA HIS A 21 10.99 9.21 8.87
C HIS A 21 10.54 8.41 7.64
N LEU A 22 9.81 9.08 6.75
CA LEU A 22 9.34 8.47 5.51
C LEU A 22 10.37 8.69 4.38
N ALA A 23 10.68 7.62 3.66
CA ALA A 23 11.52 7.66 2.46
C ALA A 23 10.90 6.82 1.34
N PRO A 24 11.24 7.08 0.05
CA PRO A 24 10.77 6.25 -1.05
C PRO A 24 11.12 4.76 -0.86
N TYR A 25 10.12 3.90 -1.04
CA TYR A 25 10.20 2.45 -0.87
C TYR A 25 9.49 1.77 -2.05
N THR A 26 10.22 0.89 -2.73
CA THR A 26 9.70 0.14 -3.88
C THR A 26 9.28 -1.25 -3.43
N TYR A 27 8.09 -1.67 -3.83
CA TYR A 27 7.56 -2.99 -3.53
C TYR A 27 6.68 -3.50 -4.66
N SER A 28 6.45 -4.81 -4.65
CA SER A 28 5.65 -5.49 -5.66
C SER A 28 4.27 -5.79 -5.10
N LEU A 29 3.24 -5.49 -5.89
CA LEU A 29 1.88 -5.92 -5.61
C LEU A 29 1.66 -7.33 -6.17
N ARG A 30 0.74 -8.05 -5.53
CA ARG A 30 0.17 -9.27 -6.10
C ARG A 30 -0.61 -8.97 -7.38
N ASP A 31 -0.75 -9.98 -8.23
CA ASP A 31 -1.68 -9.92 -9.34
C ASP A 31 -3.13 -9.78 -8.86
N THR A 32 -3.96 -9.08 -9.64
CA THR A 32 -5.39 -8.94 -9.40
C THR A 32 -6.06 -10.31 -9.45
N GLY A 33 -6.41 -10.83 -8.29
CA GLY A 33 -7.19 -12.04 -8.14
C GLY A 33 -8.68 -11.81 -8.43
N PRO A 34 -9.50 -12.88 -8.36
CA PRO A 34 -10.90 -12.84 -8.78
C PRO A 34 -11.77 -11.79 -8.08
N GLU A 35 -11.50 -11.49 -6.81
CA GLU A 35 -12.30 -10.56 -5.98
C GLU A 35 -11.63 -9.19 -5.81
N ASP A 36 -10.50 -8.94 -6.46
CA ASP A 36 -9.69 -7.76 -6.20
C ASP A 36 -10.07 -6.55 -7.05
N VAL A 37 -9.77 -5.37 -6.53
CA VAL A 37 -9.80 -4.11 -7.28
C VAL A 37 -8.42 -3.50 -7.22
N PHE A 38 -7.78 -3.34 -8.38
CA PHE A 38 -6.54 -2.60 -8.48
C PHE A 38 -6.83 -1.13 -8.71
N ILE A 39 -6.30 -0.29 -7.83
CA ILE A 39 -6.60 1.15 -7.77
C ILE A 39 -5.31 1.93 -8.01
N LYS A 40 -5.37 2.87 -8.94
CA LYS A 40 -4.38 3.93 -9.07
C LYS A 40 -4.72 5.04 -8.08
N VAL A 41 -3.91 5.15 -7.03
CA VAL A 41 -4.06 6.20 -6.00
C VAL A 41 -3.87 7.58 -6.64
N ILE A 42 -4.85 8.47 -6.47
CA ILE A 42 -4.78 9.87 -6.90
C ILE A 42 -4.38 10.76 -5.72
N SER A 43 -4.95 10.51 -4.54
CA SER A 43 -4.58 11.16 -3.29
C SER A 43 -4.87 10.28 -2.09
N CYS A 44 -4.21 10.57 -0.97
CA CYS A 44 -4.45 9.93 0.32
C CYS A 44 -4.39 11.00 1.43
N GLY A 45 -5.34 10.95 2.36
CA GLY A 45 -5.35 11.78 3.56
C GLY A 45 -4.24 11.40 4.55
N VAL A 46 -3.97 12.31 5.49
CA VAL A 46 -3.06 12.08 6.61
C VAL A 46 -3.84 12.32 7.89
N CYS A 47 -3.85 11.34 8.78
CA CYS A 47 -4.49 11.45 10.08
C CYS A 47 -3.54 11.06 11.22
N HIS A 48 -3.98 11.25 12.47
CA HIS A 48 -3.15 10.94 13.64
C HIS A 48 -2.81 9.44 13.75
N THR A 49 -3.68 8.56 13.27
CA THR A 49 -3.41 7.12 13.25
C THR A 49 -2.15 6.81 12.45
N ASP A 50 -1.91 7.48 11.33
CA ASP A 50 -0.69 7.27 10.53
C ASP A 50 0.56 7.62 11.35
N ILE A 51 0.53 8.73 12.10
CA ILE A 51 1.65 9.17 12.95
C ILE A 51 1.92 8.17 14.07
N HIS A 52 0.87 7.72 14.78
CA HIS A 52 1.00 6.76 15.86
C HIS A 52 1.57 5.42 15.37
N GLN A 53 1.16 4.98 14.17
CA GLN A 53 1.66 3.74 13.56
C GLN A 53 3.12 3.87 13.13
N ILE A 54 3.52 4.92 12.39
CA ILE A 54 4.91 5.03 11.94
C ILE A 54 5.91 5.24 13.08
N LYS A 55 5.47 5.81 14.22
CA LYS A 55 6.31 6.01 15.42
C LYS A 55 6.27 4.85 16.42
N ASN A 56 5.45 3.83 16.17
CA ASN A 56 5.26 2.70 17.07
C ASN A 56 4.79 3.09 18.48
N ASP A 57 3.94 4.11 18.60
CA ASP A 57 3.47 4.63 19.90
C ASP A 57 2.70 3.56 20.71
N LEU A 58 2.14 2.55 20.04
CA LEU A 58 1.41 1.44 20.64
C LEU A 58 2.25 0.15 20.77
N GLY A 59 3.50 0.13 20.33
CA GLY A 59 4.40 -1.02 20.43
C GLY A 59 4.07 -2.20 19.50
N MET A 60 3.22 -2.01 18.49
CA MET A 60 2.73 -3.07 17.58
C MET A 60 3.01 -2.80 16.09
N SER A 61 3.86 -1.83 15.76
CA SER A 61 4.18 -1.49 14.37
C SER A 61 5.13 -2.51 13.74
N HIS A 62 4.83 -2.87 12.50
CA HIS A 62 5.67 -3.74 11.67
C HIS A 62 6.31 -2.93 10.54
N TYR A 63 7.63 -3.00 10.41
CA TYR A 63 8.40 -2.28 9.40
C TYR A 63 8.95 -3.24 8.32
N PRO A 64 9.12 -2.79 7.06
CA PRO A 64 8.83 -1.45 6.54
C PRO A 64 7.31 -1.17 6.46
N MET A 65 6.91 0.06 6.81
CA MET A 65 5.49 0.46 6.89
C MET A 65 5.22 1.64 5.94
N VAL A 66 4.34 1.42 4.96
CA VAL A 66 3.72 2.49 4.17
C VAL A 66 2.42 2.90 4.86
N PRO A 67 2.31 4.11 5.46
CA PRO A 67 1.07 4.58 6.06
C PRO A 67 0.04 5.02 5.01
N GLY A 68 -1.15 5.44 5.46
CA GLY A 68 -2.23 5.92 4.61
C GLY A 68 -3.39 4.95 4.54
N HIS A 69 -4.57 5.40 4.99
CA HIS A 69 -5.81 4.63 5.00
C HIS A 69 -7.03 5.46 4.57
N GLU A 70 -6.81 6.70 4.13
CA GLU A 70 -7.82 7.62 3.61
C GLU A 70 -7.61 7.82 2.09
N VAL A 71 -7.61 6.71 1.34
CA VAL A 71 -7.23 6.66 -0.09
C VAL A 71 -8.41 6.99 -1.00
N VAL A 72 -8.16 7.79 -2.04
CA VAL A 72 -9.04 7.94 -3.21
C VAL A 72 -8.24 7.77 -4.50
N GLY A 73 -8.83 7.08 -5.46
CA GLY A 73 -8.16 6.74 -6.70
C GLY A 73 -9.11 6.29 -7.79
N GLU A 74 -8.52 5.92 -8.92
CA GLU A 74 -9.22 5.39 -10.09
C GLU A 74 -9.05 3.88 -10.16
N VAL A 75 -10.14 3.15 -10.41
CA VAL A 75 -10.08 1.71 -10.67
C VAL A 75 -9.45 1.47 -12.03
N VAL A 76 -8.36 0.72 -12.07
CA VAL A 76 -7.61 0.42 -13.30
C VAL A 76 -7.78 -1.02 -13.77
N GLU A 77 -8.12 -1.94 -12.87
CA GLU A 77 -8.39 -3.35 -13.16
C GLU A 77 -9.27 -3.94 -12.05
N VAL A 78 -10.16 -4.86 -12.41
CA VAL A 78 -11.01 -5.60 -11.47
C VAL A 78 -10.89 -7.09 -11.74
N GLY A 79 -11.01 -7.88 -10.67
CA GLY A 79 -11.06 -9.33 -10.73
C GLY A 79 -12.31 -9.86 -11.44
N SER A 80 -12.26 -11.11 -11.87
CA SER A 80 -13.33 -11.76 -12.65
C SER A 80 -14.68 -11.83 -11.94
N ASP A 81 -14.68 -11.79 -10.61
CA ASP A 81 -15.84 -12.01 -9.76
C ASP A 81 -16.38 -10.69 -9.18
N VAL A 82 -15.76 -9.55 -9.54
CA VAL A 82 -16.19 -8.19 -9.17
C VAL A 82 -17.27 -7.70 -10.14
N THR A 83 -18.42 -7.27 -9.61
CA THR A 83 -19.60 -6.80 -10.38
C THR A 83 -19.93 -5.34 -10.12
#